data_AF-A0A955TSR5-F1
#
_entry.id   AF-A0A955TSR5-F1
#
_cell.length_a   1.000
_cell.length_b   1.000
_cell.length_c   1.000
_cell.angle_alpha   90.00
_cell.angle_beta   90.00
_cell.angle_gamma   90.00
#
_symmetry.space_group_name_H-M   'P 1'
#
loop_
_entity.id
_entity.type
_entity.pdbx_description
1 polymer ?
#
loop_
_entity_poly.entity_id
_entity_poly.type
_entity_poly.pdbx_seq_one_letter_code
_entity_poly.pdbx_strand_id
1 'polypeptide(L)'
;FPNYAEAHHLLGLIQFEVTHDPASAIPSLQQAITLAPHLVQAQYDLALMYLRQQKMEEAQPLLKKALGEYPTFWEAALALAQTFEQQGQIPQALEQYNSVLIQAPDQPEALYAVSYLNFKDGQWEEAHQSLTRLVKAHTQHSEGWLLLGRV
;
A
#
# COMPACT_ATOMS: atom_id res chain seq x y z
N PHE A 1 -28.66 -13.18 -7.66
CA PHE A 1 -27.40 -13.73 -7.10
C PHE A 1 -26.94 -12.89 -5.89
N PRO A 2 -27.73 -12.75 -4.80
CA PRO A 2 -27.45 -11.78 -3.73
C PRO A 2 -26.41 -12.25 -2.69
N ASN A 3 -25.92 -13.50 -2.79
CA ASN A 3 -25.10 -14.15 -1.78
C ASN A 3 -23.66 -14.43 -2.24
N TYR A 4 -23.21 -13.84 -3.35
CA TYR A 4 -21.86 -14.07 -3.86
C TYR A 4 -20.97 -12.87 -3.50
N ALA A 5 -20.07 -13.07 -2.53
CA ALA A 5 -19.22 -12.01 -2.00
C ALA A 5 -18.35 -11.39 -3.10
N GLU A 6 -17.81 -12.21 -3.99
CA GLU A 6 -16.98 -11.79 -5.11
C GLU A 6 -17.76 -10.98 -6.15
N ALA A 7 -19.08 -11.20 -6.29
CA ALA A 7 -19.91 -10.37 -7.16
C ALA A 7 -20.08 -8.96 -6.57
N HIS A 8 -20.26 -8.85 -5.25
CA HIS A 8 -20.30 -7.56 -4.57
C HIS A 8 -18.95 -6.85 -4.61
N HIS A 9 -17.85 -7.59 -4.49
CA HIS A 9 -16.50 -7.06 -4.66
C HIS A 9 -16.29 -6.49 -6.07
N LEU A 10 -16.56 -7.28 -7.11
CA LEU A 10 -16.46 -6.84 -8.51
C LEU A 10 -17.39 -5.66 -8.82
N LEU A 11 -18.61 -5.66 -8.27
CA LEU A 11 -19.55 -4.54 -8.42
C LEU A 11 -18.96 -3.25 -7.84
N GLY A 12 -18.35 -3.32 -6.66
CA GLY A 12 -17.66 -2.18 -6.06
C GLY A 12 -16.56 -1.62 -6.96
N LEU A 13 -15.73 -2.50 -7.53
CA LEU A 13 -14.67 -2.10 -8.47
C LEU A 13 -15.26 -1.43 -9.72
N ILE A 14 -16.29 -2.00 -10.33
CA ILE A 14 -16.95 -1.42 -11.51
C ILE A 14 -17.57 -0.05 -11.19
N GLN A 15 -18.18 0.11 -10.01
CA GLN A 15 -18.73 1.39 -9.57
C GLN A 15 -17.65 2.47 -9.46
N PHE A 16 -16.50 2.13 -8.86
CA PHE A 16 -15.36 3.04 -8.80
C PHE A 16 -14.85 3.41 -10.19
N GLU A 17 -14.64 2.43 -11.08
CA GLU A 17 -14.13 2.68 -12.44
C GLU A 17 -15.07 3.57 -13.27
N VAL A 18 -16.39 3.40 -13.14
CA VAL A 18 -17.36 4.20 -13.90
C VAL A 18 -17.47 5.62 -13.35
N THR A 19 -17.49 5.78 -12.04
CA THR A 19 -17.75 7.09 -11.40
C THR A 19 -16.49 7.88 -11.09
N HIS A 20 -15.34 7.20 -11.00
CA HIS A 20 -14.09 7.70 -10.44
C HIS A 20 -14.23 8.23 -8.99
N ASP A 21 -15.34 7.90 -8.33
CA ASP A 21 -15.64 8.29 -6.95
C ASP A 21 -15.43 7.10 -6.02
N PRO A 22 -14.44 7.14 -5.11
CA PRO A 22 -14.21 6.07 -4.14
C PRO A 22 -15.42 5.78 -3.25
N ALA A 23 -16.27 6.77 -2.99
CA ALA A 23 -17.45 6.58 -2.14
C ALA A 23 -18.49 5.65 -2.77
N SER A 24 -18.55 5.58 -4.10
CA SER A 24 -19.50 4.73 -4.83
C SER A 24 -19.30 3.22 -4.59
N ALA A 25 -18.05 2.81 -4.37
CA ALA A 25 -17.66 1.40 -4.24
C ALA A 25 -17.83 0.86 -2.81
N ILE A 26 -17.77 1.73 -1.80
CA ILE A 26 -17.76 1.36 -0.38
C ILE A 26 -18.93 0.44 0.00
N PRO A 27 -20.20 0.73 -0.34
CA PRO A 27 -21.32 -0.11 0.08
C PRO A 27 -21.22 -1.54 -0.47
N SER A 28 -20.80 -1.69 -1.72
CA SER A 28 -20.64 -3.00 -2.36
C SER A 28 -19.48 -3.78 -1.75
N LEU A 29 -18.35 -3.13 -1.48
CA LEU A 29 -17.20 -3.75 -0.83
C LEU A 29 -17.49 -4.15 0.62
N GLN A 30 -18.22 -3.32 1.37
CA GLN A 30 -18.70 -3.66 2.72
C GLN A 30 -19.63 -4.88 2.70
N GLN A 31 -20.50 -4.98 1.71
CA GLN A 31 -21.38 -6.14 1.55
C GLN A 31 -20.58 -7.40 1.20
N ALA A 32 -19.56 -7.29 0.36
CA ALA A 32 -18.64 -8.40 0.07
C ALA A 32 -17.97 -8.93 1.34
N ILE A 33 -17.45 -8.03 2.18
CA ILE A 33 -16.81 -8.39 3.47
C ILE A 33 -17.83 -8.95 4.46
N THR A 34 -19.07 -8.46 4.46
CA THR A 34 -20.15 -8.99 5.31
C THR A 34 -20.49 -10.44 4.94
N LEU A 35 -20.53 -10.74 3.63
CA LEU A 35 -20.79 -12.09 3.13
C LEU A 35 -19.59 -13.03 3.28
N ALA A 36 -18.37 -12.52 3.11
CA ALA A 36 -17.12 -13.27 3.25
C ALA A 36 -16.09 -12.45 4.05
N PRO A 37 -16.07 -12.57 5.39
CA PRO A 37 -15.19 -11.78 6.25
C PRO A 37 -13.69 -12.00 6.02
N HIS A 38 -13.29 -13.08 5.35
CA HIS A 38 -11.90 -13.45 5.04
C HIS A 38 -11.51 -13.16 3.58
N LEU A 39 -12.37 -12.46 2.81
CA LEU A 39 -12.06 -12.08 1.43
C LEU A 39 -11.02 -10.96 1.42
N VAL A 40 -9.74 -11.34 1.39
CA VAL A 40 -8.57 -10.46 1.50
C VAL A 40 -8.60 -9.32 0.49
N GLN A 41 -8.94 -9.62 -0.77
CA GLN A 41 -9.00 -8.62 -1.85
C GLN A 41 -10.05 -7.54 -1.55
N ALA A 42 -11.23 -7.92 -1.06
CA ALA A 42 -12.28 -6.95 -0.73
C ALA A 42 -11.90 -6.07 0.46
N GLN A 43 -11.19 -6.61 1.46
CA GLN A 43 -10.66 -5.82 2.58
C GLN A 43 -9.63 -4.80 2.10
N TYR A 44 -8.69 -5.22 1.25
CA TYR A 44 -7.67 -4.36 0.66
C TYR A 44 -8.28 -3.26 -0.21
N ASP A 45 -9.19 -3.60 -1.12
CA ASP A 45 -9.81 -2.62 -2.01
C ASP A 45 -10.70 -1.64 -1.24
N LEU A 46 -11.39 -2.08 -0.19
CA LEU A 46 -12.12 -1.16 0.69
C LEU A 46 -11.17 -0.20 1.40
N ALA A 47 -10.02 -0.69 1.88
CA ALA A 47 -9.00 0.17 2.46
C ALA A 47 -8.49 1.20 1.45
N LEU A 48 -8.23 0.82 0.20
CA LEU A 48 -7.85 1.75 -0.86
C LEU A 48 -8.91 2.82 -1.10
N MET A 49 -10.20 2.47 -1.09
CA MET A 49 -11.29 3.44 -1.23
C MET A 49 -11.31 4.47 -0.08
N TYR A 50 -11.00 4.02 1.14
CA TYR A 50 -10.86 4.90 2.29
C TYR A 50 -9.61 5.78 2.21
N LEU A 51 -8.46 5.24 1.81
CA LEU A 51 -7.23 6.02 1.62
C LEU A 51 -7.40 7.12 0.56
N ARG A 52 -8.10 6.83 -0.54
CA ARG A 52 -8.44 7.85 -1.56
C ARG A 52 -9.33 8.96 -1.02
N GLN A 53 -10.11 8.69 0.03
CA GLN A 53 -10.90 9.68 0.78
C GLN A 53 -10.15 10.30 1.95
N GLN A 54 -8.83 10.05 2.09
CA GLN A 54 -8.01 10.48 3.22
C GLN A 54 -8.50 9.93 4.59
N LYS A 55 -9.31 8.87 4.56
CA LYS A 55 -9.88 8.17 5.72
C LYS A 55 -8.93 7.08 6.23
N MET A 56 -7.78 7.52 6.74
CA MET A 56 -6.70 6.60 7.13
C MET A 56 -7.06 5.75 8.34
N GLU A 57 -7.88 6.27 9.26
CA GLU A 57 -8.32 5.57 10.46
C GLU A 57 -9.21 4.36 10.12
N GLU A 58 -10.04 4.48 9.09
CA GLU A 58 -10.88 3.39 8.58
C GLU A 58 -10.09 2.39 7.72
N ALA A 59 -9.09 2.86 6.96
CA ALA A 59 -8.29 2.00 6.08
C ALA A 59 -7.33 1.08 6.84
N GLN A 60 -6.64 1.60 7.86
CA GLN A 60 -5.60 0.87 8.57
C GLN A 60 -6.07 -0.50 9.16
N PRO A 61 -7.21 -0.62 9.86
CA PRO A 61 -7.66 -1.90 10.40
C PRO A 61 -7.97 -2.92 9.29
N LEU A 62 -8.45 -2.47 8.14
CA LEU A 62 -8.71 -3.35 6.99
C LEU A 62 -7.42 -3.90 6.39
N LEU A 63 -6.39 -3.07 6.25
CA LEU A 63 -5.06 -3.51 5.78
C LEU A 63 -4.41 -4.49 6.76
N LYS A 64 -4.49 -4.20 8.06
CA LYS A 64 -4.00 -5.11 9.11
C LYS A 64 -4.73 -6.45 9.08
N LYS A 65 -6.06 -6.44 8.85
CA LYS A 65 -6.85 -7.66 8.72
C LYS A 65 -6.44 -8.45 7.46
N ALA A 66 -6.27 -7.78 6.32
CA ALA A 66 -5.83 -8.41 5.09
C ALA A 66 -4.48 -9.10 5.24
N LEU A 67 -3.52 -8.45 5.92
CA LEU A 67 -2.21 -9.01 6.23
C LEU A 67 -2.25 -10.13 7.28
N GLY A 68 -3.22 -10.10 8.19
CA GLY A 68 -3.45 -11.20 9.13
C GLY A 68 -3.93 -12.48 8.44
N GLU A 69 -4.76 -12.35 7.41
CA GLU A 69 -5.27 -13.47 6.60
C GLU A 69 -4.27 -13.93 5.54
N TYR A 70 -3.55 -12.98 4.92
CA TYR A 70 -2.55 -13.24 3.88
C TYR A 70 -1.27 -12.42 4.13
N PRO A 71 -0.33 -12.93 4.96
CA PRO A 71 0.88 -12.20 5.35
C PRO A 71 1.83 -11.85 4.21
N THR A 72 1.77 -12.59 3.10
CA THR A 72 2.59 -12.34 1.91
C THR A 72 1.88 -11.46 0.88
N PHE A 73 0.99 -10.58 1.33
CA PHE A 73 0.33 -9.59 0.48
C PHE A 73 1.11 -8.27 0.46
N TRP A 74 2.18 -8.22 -0.32
CA TRP A 74 3.07 -7.05 -0.32
C TRP A 74 2.35 -5.75 -0.73
N GLU A 75 1.32 -5.79 -1.57
CA GLU A 75 0.53 -4.61 -1.95
C GLU A 75 -0.23 -4.01 -0.75
N ALA A 76 -0.76 -4.87 0.14
CA ALA A 76 -1.41 -4.43 1.38
C ALA A 76 -0.38 -3.92 2.40
N ALA A 77 0.79 -4.55 2.49
CA ALA A 77 1.90 -4.07 3.34
C ALA A 77 2.40 -2.71 2.88
N LEU A 78 2.52 -2.49 1.56
CA LEU A 78 2.90 -1.20 0.99
C LEU A 78 1.88 -0.10 1.31
N ALA A 79 0.59 -0.38 1.11
CA ALA A 79 -0.47 0.57 1.45
C ALA A 79 -0.47 0.90 2.96
N LEU A 80 -0.19 -0.09 3.81
CA LEU A 80 -0.09 0.11 5.26
C LEU A 80 1.14 0.94 5.64
N ALA A 81 2.28 0.70 4.99
CA ALA A 81 3.50 1.48 5.16
C ALA A 81 3.28 2.96 4.83
N GLN A 82 2.67 3.24 3.67
CA GLN A 82 2.31 4.60 3.23
C GLN A 82 1.33 5.27 4.20
N THR A 83 0.35 4.51 4.72
CA THR A 83 -0.59 5.00 5.72
C THR A 83 0.14 5.43 7.00
N PHE A 84 1.07 4.60 7.50
CA PHE A 84 1.89 4.93 8.66
C PHE A 84 2.80 6.14 8.42
N GLU A 85 3.41 6.23 7.24
CA GLU A 85 4.26 7.36 6.87
C GLU A 85 3.48 8.67 6.88
N GLN A 86 2.29 8.70 6.29
CA GLN A 86 1.42 9.87 6.27
C GLN A 86 0.95 10.29 7.67
N GLN A 87 0.84 9.34 8.60
CA GLN A 87 0.55 9.58 10.01
C GLN A 87 1.78 9.99 10.83
N GLY A 88 2.97 10.07 10.23
CA GLY A 88 4.24 10.35 10.91
C GLY A 88 4.76 9.19 11.77
N GLN A 89 4.16 8.00 11.63
CA GLN A 89 4.56 6.78 12.34
C GLN A 89 5.70 6.09 11.58
N ILE A 90 6.83 6.80 11.46
CA ILE A 90 7.98 6.41 10.62
C ILE A 90 8.55 5.02 10.98
N PRO A 91 8.72 4.64 12.26
CA PRO A 91 9.22 3.30 12.59
C PRO A 91 8.31 2.18 12.05
N GLN A 92 6.99 2.33 12.20
CA GLN A 92 6.02 1.36 11.68
C GLN A 92 5.99 1.36 10.15
N ALA A 93 6.15 2.52 9.51
CA ALA A 93 6.25 2.62 8.06
C ALA A 93 7.46 1.84 7.53
N LEU A 94 8.65 2.05 8.12
CA LEU A 94 9.87 1.33 7.73
C LEU A 94 9.76 -0.18 7.94
N GLU A 95 9.13 -0.63 9.04
CA GLU A 95 8.87 -2.06 9.25
C GLU A 95 8.06 -2.67 8.10
N GLN A 96 6.98 -2.00 7.69
CA GLN A 96 6.13 -2.47 6.60
C GLN A 96 6.81 -2.35 5.23
N TYR A 97 7.56 -1.27 4.95
CA TYR A 97 8.33 -1.17 3.72
C TYR A 97 9.40 -2.28 3.62
N ASN A 98 10.09 -2.58 4.70
CA ASN A 98 11.06 -3.67 4.72
C ASN A 98 10.38 -5.03 4.51
N SER A 99 9.17 -5.24 5.04
CA SER A 99 8.40 -6.47 4.78
C SER A 99 8.00 -6.61 3.30
N VAL A 100 7.68 -5.50 2.62
CA VAL A 100 7.49 -5.45 1.17
C VAL A 100 8.77 -5.87 0.46
N LEU A 101 9.93 -5.33 0.83
CA LEU A 101 11.22 -5.61 0.18
C LEU A 101 11.75 -7.03 0.43
N ILE A 102 11.22 -7.75 1.42
CA ILE A 102 11.48 -9.20 1.57
C ILE A 102 10.76 -10.00 0.47
N GLN A 103 9.56 -9.57 0.08
CA GLN A 103 8.68 -10.30 -0.85
C GLN A 103 8.85 -9.85 -2.30
N ALA A 104 8.96 -8.54 -2.49
CA ALA A 104 9.18 -7.86 -3.76
C ALA A 104 10.46 -7.01 -3.63
N PRO A 105 11.64 -7.63 -3.81
CA PRO A 105 12.88 -6.98 -3.41
C PRO A 105 13.22 -5.72 -4.21
N ASP A 106 12.77 -5.65 -5.47
CA ASP A 106 13.00 -4.50 -6.35
C ASP A 106 11.73 -3.64 -6.51
N GLN A 107 10.84 -3.65 -5.52
CA GLN A 107 9.62 -2.84 -5.53
C GLN A 107 10.02 -1.35 -5.44
N PRO A 108 9.67 -0.53 -6.46
CA PRO A 108 10.25 0.80 -6.60
C PRO A 108 9.80 1.78 -5.51
N GLU A 109 8.51 1.78 -5.17
CA GLU A 109 7.94 2.69 -4.17
C GLU A 109 8.51 2.45 -2.77
N ALA A 110 8.69 1.19 -2.37
CA ALA A 110 9.26 0.80 -1.09
C ALA A 110 10.76 1.11 -1.03
N LEU A 111 11.51 0.82 -2.11
CA LEU A 111 12.92 1.20 -2.19
C LEU A 111 13.10 2.72 -2.10
N TYR A 112 12.27 3.48 -2.82
CA TYR A 112 12.31 4.94 -2.77
C TYR A 112 11.96 5.46 -1.37
N ALA A 113 10.88 4.96 -0.76
CA ALA A 113 10.43 5.40 0.55
C ALA A 113 11.47 5.12 1.65
N VAL A 114 12.01 3.90 1.73
CA VAL A 114 13.07 3.57 2.70
C VAL A 114 14.30 4.42 2.48
N SER A 115 14.72 4.59 1.23
CA SER A 115 15.86 5.46 0.90
C SER A 115 15.65 6.90 1.35
N TYR A 116 14.47 7.44 1.10
CA TYR A 116 14.12 8.82 1.43
C TYR A 116 14.00 9.04 2.94
N LEU A 117 13.44 8.07 3.66
CA LEU A 117 13.34 8.11 5.11
C LEU A 117 14.73 8.01 5.76
N ASN A 118 15.58 7.10 5.29
CA ASN A 118 16.96 6.98 5.76
C ASN A 118 17.79 8.24 5.44
N PHE A 119 17.63 8.82 4.26
CA PHE A 119 18.22 10.11 3.89
C PHE A 119 17.84 11.21 4.91
N LYS A 120 16.55 11.31 5.25
CA LYS A 120 16.08 12.29 6.22
C LYS A 120 16.60 12.06 7.63
N ASP A 121 16.82 10.81 8.02
CA ASP A 121 17.35 10.43 9.32
C ASP A 121 18.88 10.55 9.40
N GLY A 122 19.55 10.90 8.28
CA GLY A 122 21.02 11.02 8.21
C GLY A 122 21.75 9.69 8.01
N GLN A 123 21.01 8.62 7.69
CA GLN A 123 21.52 7.29 7.35
C GLN A 123 21.87 7.24 5.85
N TRP A 124 22.89 8.01 5.46
CA TRP A 124 23.24 8.25 4.05
C TRP A 124 23.73 6.99 3.32
N GLU A 125 24.42 6.09 4.03
CA GLU A 125 24.97 4.86 3.46
C GLU A 125 23.83 3.90 3.07
N GLU A 126 22.88 3.68 3.97
CA GLU A 126 21.69 2.86 3.75
C GLU A 126 20.80 3.45 2.65
N ALA A 127 20.68 4.78 2.62
CA ALA A 127 19.97 5.50 1.56
C ALA A 127 20.66 5.31 0.20
N HIS A 128 21.99 5.48 0.12
CA HIS A 128 22.75 5.29 -1.11
C HIS A 128 22.65 3.85 -1.64
N GLN A 129 22.75 2.85 -0.76
CA GLN A 129 22.60 1.43 -1.14
C GLN A 129 21.22 1.15 -1.74
N SER A 130 20.16 1.61 -1.07
CA SER A 130 18.77 1.40 -1.50
C SER A 130 18.46 2.17 -2.80
N LEU A 131 18.97 3.39 -2.95
CA LEU A 131 18.84 4.18 -4.18
C LEU A 131 19.60 3.57 -5.36
N THR A 132 20.81 3.08 -5.12
CA THR A 132 21.61 2.40 -6.14
C THR A 132 20.86 1.19 -6.67
N ARG A 133 20.22 0.43 -5.77
CA ARG A 133 19.38 -0.70 -6.15
C ARG A 133 18.15 -0.24 -6.96
N LEU A 134 17.46 0.80 -6.49
CA LEU A 134 16.29 1.38 -7.15
C LEU A 134 16.60 1.80 -8.59
N VAL A 135 17.64 2.59 -8.82
CA VAL A 135 17.96 3.08 -10.17
C VAL A 135 18.53 2.00 -11.09
N LYS A 136 19.12 0.94 -10.55
CA LYS A 136 19.55 -0.24 -11.33
C LYS A 136 18.37 -1.06 -11.81
N ALA A 137 17.39 -1.31 -10.94
CA ALA A 137 16.19 -2.06 -11.29
C ALA A 137 15.21 -1.23 -12.15
N HIS A 138 15.10 0.07 -11.86
CA HIS A 138 14.17 1.00 -12.50
C HIS A 138 14.93 2.21 -13.04
N THR A 139 15.56 2.02 -14.20
CA THR A 139 16.46 3.02 -14.81
C THR A 139 15.81 4.35 -15.16
N GLN A 140 14.48 4.37 -15.30
CA GLN A 140 13.69 5.57 -15.62
C GLN A 140 13.14 6.29 -14.37
N HIS A 141 13.48 5.85 -13.15
CA HIS A 141 12.96 6.45 -11.93
C HIS A 141 13.68 7.77 -11.60
N SER A 142 13.07 8.89 -11.99
CA SER A 142 13.63 10.25 -11.89
C SER A 142 13.98 10.67 -10.47
N GLU A 143 13.08 10.40 -9.53
CA GLU A 143 13.18 10.79 -8.12
C GLU A 143 14.34 10.04 -7.46
N GLY A 144 14.52 8.76 -7.81
CA GLY A 144 15.65 7.95 -7.36
C GLY A 144 16.99 8.52 -7.79
N TRP A 145 17.15 8.89 -9.07
CA TRP A 145 18.38 9.52 -9.56
C TRP A 145 18.66 10.87 -8.91
N LEU A 146 17.62 11.68 -8.72
CA LEU A 146 17.75 12.99 -8.08
C LEU A 146 18.18 12.89 -6.63
N LEU A 147 17.63 11.92 -5.87
CA LEU A 147 18.03 11.70 -4.49
C LEU A 147 19.42 11.06 -4.40
N LEU A 148 19.77 10.17 -5.33
CA LEU A 148 21.09 9.53 -5.37
C LEU A 148 22.21 10.55 -5.59
N GLY A 149 21.98 11.63 -6.34
CA GLY A 149 22.95 12.71 -6.49
C GLY A 149 23.12 13.62 -5.26
N ARG A 150 22.30 13.43 -4.21
CA ARG A 150 22.33 14.22 -2.96
C ARG A 150 22.92 13.48 -1.77
N VAL A 151 23.06 12.15 -1.87
CA VAL A 151 23.78 11.30 -0.92
C VAL A 151 25.21 11.11 -1.37
#